data_AF-A0A1S8CM23-F1
#
_entry.id   AF-A0A1S8CM23-F1
#
_cell.length_a   1.000
_cell.length_b   1.000
_cell.length_c   1.000
_cell.angle_alpha   90.00
_cell.angle_beta   90.00
_cell.angle_gamma   90.00
#
_symmetry.space_group_name_H-M   'P 1'
#
loop_
_entity.id
_entity.type
_entity.pdbx_description
1 polymer ?
#
loop_
_entity_poly.entity_id
_entity_poly.type
_entity_poly.pdbx_seq_one_letter_code
_entity_poly.pdbx_strand_id
1 'polypeptide(L)'
;MKLTEINLNKLERKIIGIISNDIKLITPQIPVIYLEGGHYDPRYPVTEFSVTSLHHALNIANNAIINHKKNLKISLGVLVDDLGLQCGADYCDISPLPENIINEEESTGELPLSLEGILAKYTIVKRERVIVQGERNCKNRGIQTLRRTLNQHNKTPFPELDIEEESGTQASKIFFINEDGQRIVLSESKSKDVWIAKCPLIMAQHYSDVYHRVSRLHPQTHSVHIIDFSETDDYNKVINGADVAIKLFLAKEQTANREVKITNVFLSPYEEEDYIIHSTSNKVEALETEV
;
A
#
# COMPACT_ATOMS: atom_id res chain seq x y z
N MET A 1 -24.23 -19.14 0.70
CA MET A 1 -25.05 -17.96 0.32
C MET A 1 -24.72 -17.60 -1.12
N LYS A 2 -25.69 -17.22 -1.96
CA LYS A 2 -25.38 -16.66 -3.29
C LYS A 2 -24.89 -15.23 -3.09
N LEU A 3 -23.87 -14.82 -3.85
CA LEU A 3 -23.44 -13.41 -3.86
C LEU A 3 -24.56 -12.58 -4.48
N THR A 4 -24.88 -11.47 -3.82
CA THR A 4 -25.86 -10.49 -4.28
C THR A 4 -25.14 -9.20 -4.64
N GLU A 5 -25.60 -8.55 -5.71
CA GLU A 5 -25.08 -7.24 -6.10
C GLU A 5 -25.34 -6.24 -4.98
N ILE A 6 -24.34 -5.43 -4.64
CA ILE A 6 -24.46 -4.38 -3.61
C ILE A 6 -24.55 -3.06 -4.36
N ASN A 7 -25.52 -2.21 -3.99
CA ASN A 7 -25.65 -0.89 -4.58
C ASN A 7 -24.39 -0.07 -4.28
N LEU A 8 -23.65 0.25 -5.33
CA LEU A 8 -22.39 0.96 -5.22
C LEU A 8 -22.61 2.48 -5.15
N ASN A 9 -21.77 3.18 -4.39
CA ASN A 9 -21.73 4.64 -4.46
C ASN A 9 -20.94 5.11 -5.70
N LYS A 10 -20.79 6.44 -5.86
CA LYS A 10 -20.09 7.03 -7.01
C LYS A 10 -18.62 6.62 -7.08
N LEU A 11 -17.92 6.62 -5.94
CA LEU A 11 -16.52 6.21 -5.84
C LEU A 11 -16.34 4.74 -6.21
N GLU A 12 -17.11 3.85 -5.58
CA GLU A 12 -17.01 2.40 -5.79
C GLU A 12 -17.29 2.03 -7.25
N ARG A 13 -18.26 2.70 -7.90
CA ARG A 13 -18.50 2.54 -9.35
C ARG A 13 -17.27 2.95 -10.18
N LYS A 14 -16.60 4.03 -9.81
CA LYS A 14 -15.38 4.48 -10.49
C LYS A 14 -14.26 3.45 -10.36
N ILE A 15 -14.06 2.89 -9.16
CA ILE A 15 -13.04 1.85 -8.92
C ILE A 15 -13.38 0.55 -9.68
N ILE A 16 -14.65 0.13 -9.72
CA ILE A 16 -15.08 -0.99 -10.57
C ILE A 16 -14.79 -0.72 -12.05
N GLY A 17 -14.95 0.52 -12.50
CA GLY A 17 -14.57 0.95 -13.85
C GLY A 17 -13.08 0.75 -14.13
N ILE A 18 -12.21 1.14 -13.20
CA ILE A 18 -10.75 0.92 -13.28
C ILE A 18 -10.45 -0.58 -13.38
N ILE A 19 -10.98 -1.39 -12.45
CA ILE A 19 -10.79 -2.86 -12.45
C ILE A 19 -11.27 -3.48 -13.77
N SER A 20 -12.42 -3.03 -14.29
CA SER A 20 -12.97 -3.49 -15.57
C SER A 20 -12.03 -3.17 -16.73
N ASN A 21 -11.37 -2.01 -16.70
CA ASN A 21 -10.40 -1.63 -17.72
C ASN A 21 -9.14 -2.50 -17.65
N ASP A 22 -8.60 -2.72 -16.44
CA ASP A 22 -7.41 -3.55 -16.26
C ASP A 22 -7.65 -4.99 -16.76
N ILE A 23 -8.82 -5.57 -16.48
CA ILE A 23 -9.20 -6.90 -16.99
C ILE A 23 -9.25 -6.91 -18.52
N LYS A 24 -9.81 -5.87 -19.16
CA LYS A 24 -9.87 -5.78 -20.62
C LYS A 24 -8.48 -5.73 -21.24
N LEU A 25 -7.57 -4.94 -20.65
CA LEU A 25 -6.19 -4.77 -21.15
C LEU A 25 -5.33 -6.02 -21.02
N ILE A 26 -5.61 -6.86 -20.02
CA ILE A 26 -4.78 -8.03 -19.68
C ILE A 26 -5.37 -9.35 -20.22
N THR A 27 -6.63 -9.36 -20.68
CA THR A 27 -7.26 -10.52 -21.30
C THR A 27 -6.42 -11.06 -22.48
N PRO A 28 -6.14 -12.37 -22.57
CA PRO A 28 -6.78 -13.49 -21.86
C PRO A 28 -6.15 -13.86 -20.51
N GLN A 29 -5.17 -13.11 -20.00
CA GLN A 29 -4.58 -13.36 -18.69
C GLN A 29 -5.52 -12.87 -17.57
N ILE A 30 -5.32 -13.42 -16.36
CA ILE A 30 -6.16 -13.12 -15.19
C ILE A 30 -5.37 -12.20 -14.25
N PRO A 31 -5.79 -10.95 -14.00
CA PRO A 31 -5.19 -10.10 -12.99
C PRO A 31 -5.60 -10.54 -11.59
N VAL A 32 -4.79 -10.19 -10.60
CA VAL A 32 -5.22 -10.14 -9.20
C VAL A 32 -5.36 -8.70 -8.76
N ILE A 33 -6.53 -8.39 -8.20
CA ILE A 33 -6.81 -7.11 -7.56
C ILE A 33 -6.68 -7.32 -6.05
N TYR A 34 -5.79 -6.56 -5.43
CA TYR A 34 -5.68 -6.43 -3.99
C TYR A 34 -6.43 -5.17 -3.56
N LEU A 35 -7.39 -5.31 -2.65
CA LEU A 35 -8.16 -4.19 -2.10
C LEU A 35 -7.81 -4.05 -0.62
N GLU A 36 -7.26 -2.90 -0.25
CA GLU A 36 -6.86 -2.59 1.12
C GLU A 36 -7.71 -1.47 1.69
N GLY A 37 -8.32 -1.73 2.85
CA GLY A 37 -9.05 -0.74 3.63
C GLY A 37 -9.08 -1.20 5.08
N GLY A 38 -9.67 -0.39 5.97
CA GLY A 38 -9.65 -0.74 7.39
C GLY A 38 -8.39 -0.32 8.12
N HIS A 39 -7.63 0.65 7.60
CA HIS A 39 -6.40 1.09 8.26
C HIS A 39 -6.70 1.60 9.64
N TYR A 40 -5.99 1.10 10.65
CA TYR A 40 -6.20 1.52 12.03
C TYR A 40 -4.90 1.53 12.81
N ASP A 41 -4.88 2.35 13.85
CA ASP A 41 -3.84 2.40 14.86
C ASP A 41 -4.33 1.67 16.12
N PRO A 42 -3.67 0.60 16.58
CA PRO A 42 -4.09 -0.16 17.76
C PRO A 42 -4.07 0.65 19.05
N ARG A 43 -3.43 1.82 19.08
CA ARG A 43 -3.39 2.72 20.26
C ARG A 43 -4.68 3.51 20.44
N TYR A 44 -5.52 3.58 19.41
CA TYR A 44 -6.74 4.38 19.40
C TYR A 44 -7.95 3.50 19.04
N PRO A 45 -9.18 3.93 19.39
CA PRO A 45 -10.38 3.30 18.86
C PRO A 45 -10.38 3.31 17.33
N VAL A 46 -10.90 2.23 16.73
CA VAL A 46 -11.11 2.13 15.28
C VAL A 46 -11.91 3.35 14.79
N THR A 47 -11.36 4.07 13.82
CA THR A 47 -11.93 5.33 13.34
C THR A 47 -13.04 5.07 12.32
N GLU A 48 -13.81 6.12 12.02
CA GLU A 48 -14.80 6.07 10.94
C GLU A 48 -14.15 5.79 9.59
N PHE A 49 -12.99 6.39 9.33
CA PHE A 49 -12.21 6.12 8.13
C PHE A 49 -11.88 4.62 7.98
N SER A 50 -11.42 3.95 9.05
CA SER A 50 -11.15 2.51 9.02
C SER A 50 -12.41 1.72 8.60
N VAL A 51 -13.54 2.01 9.24
CA VAL A 51 -14.80 1.30 8.96
C VAL A 51 -15.27 1.54 7.54
N THR A 52 -15.30 2.80 7.09
CA THR A 52 -15.80 3.21 5.78
C THR A 52 -14.93 2.68 4.65
N SER A 53 -13.60 2.82 4.75
CA SER A 53 -12.67 2.29 3.74
C SER A 53 -12.76 0.76 3.62
N LEU A 54 -12.93 0.04 4.73
CA LEU A 54 -13.13 -1.41 4.70
C LEU A 54 -14.43 -1.80 4.00
N HIS A 55 -15.52 -1.05 4.26
CA HIS A 55 -16.78 -1.27 3.55
C HIS A 55 -16.65 -1.04 2.04
N HIS A 56 -15.95 0.02 1.61
CA HIS A 56 -15.68 0.26 0.19
C HIS A 56 -14.91 -0.90 -0.45
N ALA A 57 -13.80 -1.33 0.17
CA ALA A 57 -13.01 -2.45 -0.33
C ALA A 57 -13.86 -3.73 -0.49
N LEU A 58 -14.73 -4.04 0.48
CA LEU A 58 -15.59 -5.23 0.45
C LEU A 58 -16.73 -5.14 -0.57
N ASN A 59 -17.36 -3.96 -0.70
CA ASN A 59 -18.42 -3.71 -1.67
C ASN A 59 -17.88 -3.83 -3.11
N ILE A 60 -16.70 -3.25 -3.36
CA ILE A 60 -16.00 -3.34 -4.63
C ILE A 60 -15.61 -4.79 -4.92
N ALA A 61 -14.99 -5.48 -3.95
CA ALA A 61 -14.62 -6.89 -4.11
C ALA A 61 -15.82 -7.77 -4.50
N ASN A 62 -16.94 -7.61 -3.79
CA ASN A 62 -18.16 -8.38 -4.03
C ASN A 62 -18.70 -8.16 -5.45
N ASN A 63 -18.84 -6.89 -5.86
CA ASN A 63 -19.34 -6.54 -7.19
C ASN A 63 -18.37 -6.95 -8.31
N ALA A 64 -17.06 -6.77 -8.11
CA ALA A 64 -16.05 -7.20 -9.07
C ALA A 64 -16.13 -8.72 -9.32
N ILE A 65 -16.28 -9.52 -8.26
CA ILE A 65 -16.45 -10.97 -8.35
C ILE A 65 -17.73 -11.34 -9.11
N ILE A 66 -18.84 -10.64 -8.86
CA ILE A 66 -20.11 -10.88 -9.57
C ILE A 66 -19.97 -10.56 -11.07
N ASN A 67 -19.39 -9.40 -11.38
CA ASN A 67 -19.31 -8.85 -12.74
C ASN A 67 -18.34 -9.62 -13.63
N HIS A 68 -17.19 -10.04 -13.08
CA HIS A 68 -16.11 -10.62 -13.87
C HIS A 68 -15.81 -12.09 -13.55
N LYS A 69 -16.36 -12.62 -12.45
CA LYS A 69 -16.32 -14.04 -12.08
C LYS A 69 -14.90 -14.62 -12.10
N LYS A 70 -14.59 -15.46 -13.08
CA LYS A 70 -13.31 -16.19 -13.19
C LYS A 70 -12.21 -15.36 -13.85
N ASN A 71 -12.54 -14.19 -14.40
CA ASN A 71 -11.61 -13.35 -15.15
C ASN A 71 -10.76 -12.45 -14.24
N LEU A 72 -10.89 -12.57 -12.92
CA LEU A 72 -10.03 -11.90 -11.96
C LEU A 72 -9.84 -12.76 -10.70
N LYS A 73 -8.85 -12.39 -9.89
CA LYS A 73 -8.70 -12.85 -8.51
C LYS A 73 -8.79 -11.64 -7.57
N ILE A 74 -9.38 -11.82 -6.40
CA ILE A 74 -9.38 -10.82 -5.33
C ILE A 74 -8.51 -11.30 -4.17
N SER A 75 -7.72 -10.39 -3.63
CA SER A 75 -7.13 -10.49 -2.29
C SER A 75 -7.56 -9.26 -1.48
N LEU A 76 -7.73 -9.43 -0.17
CA LEU A 76 -8.16 -8.36 0.73
C LEU A 76 -7.06 -8.14 1.76
N GLY A 77 -6.91 -6.91 2.23
CA GLY A 77 -6.02 -6.66 3.35
C GLY A 77 -6.36 -5.44 4.18
N VAL A 78 -5.62 -5.33 5.28
CA VAL A 78 -5.73 -4.31 6.32
C VAL A 78 -4.31 -3.92 6.74
N LEU A 79 -4.01 -2.63 6.67
CA LEU A 79 -2.78 -2.05 7.22
C LEU A 79 -2.99 -1.66 8.70
N VAL A 80 -2.01 -1.93 9.54
CA VAL A 80 -1.98 -1.59 10.96
C VAL A 80 -0.86 -0.59 11.21
N ASP A 81 -1.20 0.61 11.69
CA ASP A 81 -0.21 1.60 12.14
C ASP A 81 0.28 1.27 13.56
N ASP A 82 1.04 0.18 13.67
CA ASP A 82 1.68 -0.28 14.92
C ASP A 82 3.08 0.32 15.12
N LEU A 83 3.50 1.21 14.22
CA LEU A 83 4.80 1.87 14.31
C LEU A 83 4.78 2.95 15.36
N GLY A 84 3.66 3.66 15.37
CA GLY A 84 3.38 4.66 16.34
C GLY A 84 4.00 6.03 16.09
N LEU A 85 4.34 6.30 14.82
CA LEU A 85 5.12 7.44 14.40
C LEU A 85 4.23 8.68 14.24
N GLN A 86 4.40 9.69 15.11
CA GLN A 86 3.86 11.02 14.84
C GLN A 86 4.97 11.88 14.23
N CYS A 87 4.86 12.19 12.95
CA CYS A 87 5.80 13.06 12.26
C CYS A 87 5.29 14.50 12.24
N GLY A 88 5.97 15.38 12.96
CA GLY A 88 5.90 16.83 12.74
C GLY A 88 6.84 17.25 11.60
N ALA A 89 6.80 18.54 11.24
CA ALA A 89 7.64 19.09 10.17
C ALA A 89 9.15 18.85 10.40
N ASP A 90 9.59 18.79 11.66
CA ASP A 90 11.02 18.75 12.01
C ASP A 90 11.48 17.45 12.68
N TYR A 91 10.58 16.58 13.17
CA TYR A 91 10.94 15.30 13.77
C TYR A 91 9.76 14.31 13.81
N CYS A 92 10.11 13.02 13.84
CA CYS A 92 9.16 11.93 14.07
C CYS A 92 9.42 11.33 15.45
N ASP A 93 8.39 11.28 16.30
CA ASP A 93 8.44 10.64 17.61
C ASP A 93 7.62 9.34 17.61
N ILE A 94 8.07 8.35 18.39
CA ILE A 94 7.38 7.05 18.53
C ILE A 94 6.62 7.07 19.85
N SER A 95 5.30 7.23 19.79
CA SER A 95 4.48 7.12 20.99
C SER A 95 4.29 5.63 21.35
N PRO A 96 4.68 5.20 22.56
CA PRO A 96 4.55 3.81 22.98
C PRO A 96 3.08 3.39 23.01
N LEU A 97 2.84 2.09 22.81
CA LEU A 97 1.51 1.51 23.03
C LEU A 97 1.12 1.72 24.50
N PRO A 98 -0.08 2.24 24.81
CA PRO A 98 -0.54 2.38 26.19
C PRO A 98 -0.52 1.03 26.93
N GLU A 99 0.11 0.97 28.10
CA GLU A 99 0.19 -0.25 28.93
C GLU A 99 -1.20 -0.80 29.32
N ASN A 100 -2.23 0.04 29.29
CA ASN A 100 -3.61 -0.32 29.63
C ASN A 100 -4.39 -1.02 28.49
N ILE A 101 -3.79 -1.17 27.30
CA ILE A 101 -4.30 -2.00 26.20
C ILE A 101 -3.67 -3.41 26.24
N ILE A 102 -2.74 -3.67 27.18
CA ILE A 102 -2.26 -5.01 27.52
C ILE A 102 -3.31 -5.77 28.35
N ASN A 103 -4.56 -5.83 27.86
CA ASN A 103 -5.54 -6.80 28.31
C ASN A 103 -5.47 -7.99 27.36
N GLU A 104 -4.66 -8.99 27.75
CA GLU A 104 -4.70 -10.44 27.45
C GLU A 104 -5.18 -11.02 26.09
N GLU A 105 -5.42 -10.24 25.02
CA GLU A 105 -5.78 -10.74 23.67
C GLU A 105 -4.78 -10.30 22.56
N GLU A 106 -3.91 -9.31 22.78
CA GLU A 106 -2.96 -8.81 21.77
C GLU A 106 -1.63 -9.59 21.64
N SER A 107 -1.68 -10.93 21.70
CA SER A 107 -0.51 -11.77 21.36
C SER A 107 -0.60 -12.46 19.99
N THR A 108 -1.64 -12.18 19.23
CA THR A 108 -1.88 -12.76 17.91
C THR A 108 -2.40 -11.67 16.98
N GLY A 109 -2.04 -11.68 15.69
CA GLY A 109 -2.48 -10.69 14.69
C GLY A 109 -3.99 -10.71 14.39
N GLU A 110 -4.79 -10.56 15.43
CA GLU A 110 -6.24 -10.47 15.44
C GLU A 110 -6.64 -9.02 15.21
N LEU A 111 -7.67 -8.82 14.38
CA LEU A 111 -8.18 -7.48 14.10
C LEU A 111 -9.15 -7.08 15.22
N PRO A 112 -9.34 -5.77 15.46
CA PRO A 112 -10.38 -5.28 16.36
C PRO A 112 -11.75 -5.90 16.03
N LEU A 113 -12.53 -6.26 17.05
CA LEU A 113 -13.84 -6.91 16.90
C LEU A 113 -14.79 -6.15 15.97
N SER A 114 -14.68 -4.83 15.89
CA SER A 114 -15.45 -4.00 14.96
C SER A 114 -15.13 -4.32 13.50
N LEU A 115 -13.84 -4.44 13.15
CA LEU A 115 -13.40 -4.80 11.80
C LEU A 115 -13.67 -6.28 11.49
N GLU A 116 -13.45 -7.18 12.43
CA GLU A 116 -13.82 -8.60 12.29
C GLU A 116 -15.33 -8.76 12.04
N GLY A 117 -16.15 -8.02 12.78
CA GLY A 117 -17.61 -8.01 12.61
C GLY A 117 -18.05 -7.51 11.24
N ILE A 118 -17.29 -6.62 10.60
CA ILE A 118 -17.54 -6.18 9.21
C ILE A 118 -17.15 -7.30 8.24
N LEU A 119 -15.93 -7.83 8.36
CA LEU A 119 -15.42 -8.91 7.50
C LEU A 119 -16.35 -10.14 7.50
N ALA A 120 -16.85 -10.53 8.67
CA ALA A 120 -17.74 -11.68 8.84
C ALA A 120 -19.09 -11.55 8.11
N LYS A 121 -19.53 -10.33 7.78
CA LYS A 121 -20.78 -10.09 7.04
C LYS A 121 -20.67 -10.45 5.56
N TYR A 122 -19.46 -10.47 5.01
CA TYR A 122 -19.23 -10.66 3.58
C TYR A 122 -18.78 -12.08 3.26
N THR A 123 -19.64 -12.84 2.58
CA THR A 123 -19.38 -14.26 2.26
C THR A 123 -18.20 -14.52 1.32
N ILE A 124 -17.71 -13.48 0.64
CA ILE A 124 -16.48 -13.55 -0.17
C ILE A 124 -15.21 -13.62 0.69
N VAL A 125 -15.29 -13.18 1.95
CA VAL A 125 -14.16 -13.10 2.84
C VAL A 125 -13.82 -14.48 3.35
N LYS A 126 -12.57 -14.86 3.17
CA LYS A 126 -11.95 -16.01 3.82
C LYS A 126 -10.89 -15.47 4.76
N ARG A 127 -11.16 -15.54 6.07
CA ARG A 127 -10.35 -14.82 7.08
C ARG A 127 -8.87 -15.18 7.02
N GLU A 128 -8.54 -16.43 6.70
CA GLU A 128 -7.18 -16.94 6.54
C GLU A 128 -6.44 -16.36 5.31
N ARG A 129 -7.18 -15.73 4.39
CA ARG A 129 -6.66 -15.10 3.17
C ARG A 129 -6.62 -13.57 3.25
N VAL A 130 -7.14 -12.98 4.32
CA VAL A 130 -7.01 -11.55 4.57
C VAL A 130 -5.56 -11.28 4.98
N ILE A 131 -4.93 -10.34 4.27
CA ILE A 131 -3.56 -9.92 4.52
C ILE A 131 -3.60 -8.81 5.58
N VAL A 132 -3.15 -9.10 6.79
CA VAL A 132 -2.94 -8.07 7.82
C VAL A 132 -1.45 -7.77 7.88
N GLN A 133 -1.09 -6.49 7.79
CA GLN A 133 0.29 -6.03 7.71
C GLN A 133 0.50 -4.86 8.67
N GLY A 134 1.56 -4.89 9.48
CA GLY A 134 1.93 -3.79 10.39
C GLY A 134 3.08 -2.94 9.86
N GLU A 135 3.00 -1.62 9.99
CA GLU A 135 4.04 -0.66 9.58
C GLU A 135 5.40 -0.88 10.25
N ARG A 136 5.42 -1.33 11.52
CA ARG A 136 6.65 -1.65 12.26
C ARG A 136 7.49 -2.70 11.55
N ASN A 137 6.83 -3.71 10.96
CA ASN A 137 7.50 -4.74 10.18
C ASN A 137 8.04 -4.19 8.85
N CYS A 138 7.27 -3.30 8.20
CA CYS A 138 7.67 -2.63 6.97
C CYS A 138 8.87 -1.70 7.20
N LYS A 139 8.97 -1.02 8.35
CA LYS A 139 10.12 -0.17 8.70
C LYS A 139 11.45 -0.92 8.63
N ASN A 140 11.56 -2.03 9.36
CA ASN A 140 12.83 -2.76 9.49
C ASN A 140 13.21 -3.42 8.16
N ARG A 141 12.24 -4.00 7.44
CA ARG A 141 12.47 -4.58 6.11
C ARG A 141 12.80 -3.51 5.07
N GLY A 142 12.18 -2.34 5.15
CA GLY A 142 12.42 -1.21 4.25
C GLY A 142 13.88 -0.77 4.26
N ILE A 143 14.49 -0.66 5.45
CA ILE A 143 15.94 -0.37 5.58
C ILE A 143 16.78 -1.46 4.91
N GLN A 144 16.44 -2.74 5.11
CA GLN A 144 17.17 -3.86 4.51
C GLN A 144 17.04 -3.87 2.98
N THR A 145 15.86 -3.57 2.45
CA THR A 145 15.62 -3.44 1.01
C THR A 145 16.38 -2.25 0.44
N LEU A 146 16.31 -1.09 1.08
CA LEU A 146 17.05 0.10 0.65
C LEU A 146 18.56 -0.14 0.60
N ARG A 147 19.14 -0.82 1.61
CA ARG A 147 20.56 -1.22 1.58
C ARG A 147 20.91 -2.11 0.39
N ARG A 148 20.03 -3.06 0.04
CA ARG A 148 20.20 -3.91 -1.15
C ARG A 148 20.12 -3.09 -2.43
N THR A 149 19.15 -2.17 -2.52
CA THR A 149 19.01 -1.25 -3.66
C THR A 149 20.24 -0.35 -3.81
N LEU A 150 20.80 0.18 -2.73
CA LEU A 150 22.01 1.02 -2.79
C LEU A 150 23.25 0.22 -3.20
N ASN A 151 23.37 -1.03 -2.74
CA ASN A 151 24.41 -1.94 -3.22
C ASN A 151 24.29 -2.23 -4.72
N GLN A 152 23.07 -2.24 -5.26
CA GLN A 152 22.82 -2.34 -6.70
C GLN A 152 23.13 -1.02 -7.41
N HIS A 153 22.73 0.12 -6.84
CA HIS A 153 22.99 1.47 -7.35
C HIS A 153 24.49 1.69 -7.61
N ASN A 154 25.35 1.25 -6.68
CA ASN A 154 26.80 1.35 -6.82
C ASN A 154 27.37 0.56 -8.01
N LYS A 155 26.62 -0.41 -8.55
CA LYS A 155 27.00 -1.21 -9.73
C LYS A 155 26.32 -0.71 -11.00
N THR A 156 25.04 -0.39 -10.88
CA THR A 156 24.18 0.14 -11.95
C THR A 156 23.37 1.29 -11.36
N PRO A 157 23.78 2.54 -11.60
CA PRO A 157 23.14 3.70 -11.00
C PRO A 157 21.65 3.80 -11.36
N PHE A 158 20.84 4.03 -10.33
CA PHE A 158 19.44 4.43 -10.48
C PHE A 158 19.39 5.96 -10.53
N PRO A 159 18.86 6.57 -11.60
CA PRO A 159 18.78 8.03 -11.70
C PRO A 159 17.86 8.65 -10.64
N GLU A 160 16.93 7.89 -10.09
CA GLU A 160 16.00 8.33 -9.05
C GLU A 160 16.60 8.30 -7.64
N LEU A 161 17.85 7.85 -7.46
CA LEU A 161 18.49 7.79 -6.15
C LEU A 161 19.61 8.82 -6.02
N ASP A 162 19.58 9.56 -4.91
CA ASP A 162 20.59 10.53 -4.53
C ASP A 162 21.03 10.32 -3.07
N ILE A 163 22.31 10.56 -2.81
CA ILE A 163 22.94 10.32 -1.50
C ILE A 163 23.70 11.58 -1.11
N GLU A 164 23.30 12.19 0.01
CA GLU A 164 23.96 13.35 0.58
C GLU A 164 24.73 12.92 1.84
N GLU A 165 26.05 13.12 1.83
CA GLU A 165 26.92 12.90 2.98
C GLU A 165 27.20 14.24 3.68
N GLU A 166 26.91 14.32 4.99
CA GLU A 166 27.20 15.53 5.76
C GLU A 166 28.70 15.61 6.06
N SER A 167 29.38 16.58 5.44
CA SER A 167 30.83 16.81 5.58
C SER A 167 31.26 16.91 7.05
N GLY A 168 32.14 16.00 7.49
CA GLY A 168 32.66 15.96 8.86
C GLY A 168 31.84 15.12 9.84
N THR A 169 30.73 14.52 9.40
CA THR A 169 29.97 13.53 10.20
C THR A 169 29.96 12.17 9.50
N GLN A 170 29.48 11.13 10.20
CA GLN A 170 29.14 9.84 9.58
C GLN A 170 27.67 9.78 9.16
N ALA A 171 26.98 10.92 9.12
CA ALA A 171 25.58 11.01 8.78
C ALA A 171 25.39 11.10 7.26
N SER A 172 24.37 10.42 6.77
CA SER A 172 23.96 10.47 5.37
C SER A 172 22.45 10.53 5.25
N LYS A 173 21.97 11.22 4.22
CA LYS A 173 20.57 11.24 3.82
C LYS A 173 20.43 10.59 2.46
N ILE A 174 19.46 9.68 2.36
CA ILE A 174 19.16 8.98 1.11
C ILE A 174 17.85 9.52 0.59
N PHE A 175 17.88 10.01 -0.64
CA PHE A 175 16.75 10.63 -1.31
C PHE A 175 16.29 9.80 -2.50
N PHE A 176 14.98 9.83 -2.71
CA PHE A 176 14.35 9.49 -3.98
C PHE A 176 14.01 10.77 -4.73
N ILE A 177 14.30 10.81 -6.02
CA ILE A 177 13.92 11.91 -6.91
C ILE A 177 12.66 11.47 -7.67
N ASN A 178 11.54 12.12 -7.37
CA ASN A 178 10.27 11.83 -8.04
C ASN A 178 10.23 12.41 -9.47
N GLU A 179 9.11 12.25 -10.17
CA GLU A 179 8.97 12.71 -11.57
C GLU A 179 9.07 14.22 -11.73
N ASP A 180 8.66 14.97 -10.70
CA ASP A 180 8.76 16.42 -10.64
C ASP A 180 10.18 16.91 -10.26
N GLY A 181 11.13 16.00 -10.03
CA GLY A 181 12.48 16.33 -9.59
C GLY A 181 12.59 16.67 -8.11
N GLN A 182 11.54 16.45 -7.32
CA GLN A 182 11.54 16.69 -5.88
C GLN A 182 12.35 15.60 -5.15
N ARG A 183 13.23 16.03 -4.24
CA ARG A 183 13.99 15.14 -3.35
C ARG A 183 13.12 14.73 -2.16
N ILE A 184 12.80 13.44 -2.09
CA ILE A 184 12.03 12.82 -1.01
C ILE A 184 12.96 12.00 -0.12
N VAL A 185 13.01 12.31 1.17
CA VAL A 185 13.88 11.58 2.11
C VAL A 185 13.33 10.16 2.34
N LEU A 186 14.12 9.15 2.02
CA LEU A 186 13.80 7.74 2.31
C LEU A 186 14.34 7.30 3.66
N SER A 187 15.55 7.73 3.98
CA SER A 187 16.25 7.34 5.19
C SER A 187 17.29 8.39 5.60
N GLU A 188 17.51 8.51 6.90
CA GLU A 188 18.59 9.31 7.47
C GLU A 188 19.46 8.43 8.37
N SER A 189 20.78 8.59 8.30
CA SER A 189 21.74 7.91 9.16
C SER A 189 22.24 8.89 10.21
N LYS A 190 22.06 8.60 11.51
CA LYS A 190 22.59 9.45 12.60
C LYS A 190 24.03 9.10 13.00
N SER A 191 24.48 7.90 12.64
CA SER A 191 25.84 7.40 12.80
C SER A 191 26.09 6.30 11.77
N LYS A 192 27.34 5.82 11.64
CA LYS A 192 27.64 4.69 10.75
C LYS A 192 26.77 3.48 11.11
N ASP A 193 26.07 2.95 10.10
CA ASP A 193 25.20 1.76 10.16
C ASP A 193 23.84 1.89 10.89
N VAL A 194 23.49 3.06 11.45
CA VAL A 194 22.17 3.27 12.11
C VAL A 194 21.26 4.15 11.24
N TRP A 195 20.33 3.51 10.55
CA TRP A 195 19.42 4.14 9.59
C TRP A 195 18.02 4.28 10.16
N ILE A 196 17.39 5.43 9.92
CA ILE A 196 16.04 5.75 10.33
C ILE A 196 15.21 5.90 9.06
N ALA A 197 14.30 4.95 8.83
CA ALA A 197 13.35 5.01 7.71
C ALA A 197 12.35 6.15 7.88
N LYS A 198 12.01 6.81 6.78
CA LYS A 198 10.90 7.76 6.68
C LYS A 198 9.68 7.09 6.06
N CYS A 199 8.50 7.70 6.24
CA CYS A 199 7.23 7.10 5.85
C CYS A 199 7.15 6.62 4.39
N PRO A 200 7.69 7.35 3.38
CA PRO A 200 7.71 6.85 2.00
C PRO A 200 8.45 5.51 1.85
N LEU A 201 9.55 5.30 2.57
CA LEU A 201 10.27 4.01 2.54
C LEU A 201 9.46 2.87 3.18
N ILE A 202 8.71 3.19 4.24
CA ILE A 202 7.84 2.23 4.94
C ILE A 202 6.70 1.79 4.03
N MET A 203 6.03 2.74 3.37
CA MET A 203 4.98 2.47 2.39
C MET A 203 5.51 1.72 1.17
N ALA A 204 6.71 2.08 0.69
CA ALA A 204 7.32 1.34 -0.42
C ALA A 204 7.55 -0.13 -0.08
N GLN A 205 8.02 -0.40 1.14
CA GLN A 205 8.18 -1.77 1.63
C GLN A 205 6.83 -2.47 1.81
N HIS A 206 5.80 -1.76 2.28
CA HIS A 206 4.44 -2.29 2.39
C HIS A 206 3.93 -2.81 1.05
N TYR A 207 3.96 -1.99 0.00
CA TYR A 207 3.51 -2.42 -1.33
C TYR A 207 4.34 -3.57 -1.89
N SER A 208 5.66 -3.56 -1.67
CA SER A 208 6.54 -4.67 -2.06
C SER A 208 6.17 -5.97 -1.35
N ASP A 209 5.91 -5.92 -0.05
CA ASP A 209 5.50 -7.08 0.76
C ASP A 209 4.13 -7.60 0.31
N VAL A 210 3.16 -6.70 0.09
CA VAL A 210 1.83 -7.02 -0.44
C VAL A 210 1.96 -7.71 -1.79
N TYR A 211 2.72 -7.11 -2.73
CA TYR A 211 2.96 -7.70 -4.04
C TYR A 211 3.50 -9.12 -3.94
N HIS A 212 4.54 -9.35 -3.13
CA HIS A 212 5.14 -10.67 -2.97
C HIS A 212 4.21 -11.67 -2.29
N ARG A 213 3.37 -11.23 -1.35
CA ARG A 213 2.38 -12.09 -0.70
C ARG A 213 1.26 -12.47 -1.66
N VAL A 214 0.68 -11.50 -2.35
CA VAL A 214 -0.38 -11.69 -3.35
C VAL A 214 0.11 -12.56 -4.51
N SER A 215 1.31 -12.30 -5.02
CA SER A 215 1.96 -13.08 -6.07
C SER A 215 2.17 -14.55 -5.70
N ARG A 216 2.41 -14.85 -4.42
CA ARG A 216 2.53 -16.23 -3.91
C ARG A 216 1.17 -16.90 -3.75
N LEU A 217 0.14 -16.15 -3.36
CA LEU A 217 -1.24 -16.68 -3.24
C LEU A 217 -1.87 -16.96 -4.62
N HIS A 218 -1.47 -16.22 -5.65
CA HIS A 218 -1.99 -16.34 -7.01
C HIS A 218 -0.85 -16.48 -8.03
N PRO A 219 -0.09 -17.59 -8.03
CA PRO A 219 1.11 -17.74 -8.88
C PRO A 219 0.81 -17.68 -10.38
N GLN A 220 -0.42 -17.97 -10.80
CA GLN A 220 -0.88 -17.94 -12.18
C GLN A 220 -1.17 -16.53 -12.75
N THR A 221 -1.15 -15.50 -11.92
CA THR A 221 -1.51 -14.13 -12.35
C THR A 221 -0.30 -13.42 -12.92
N HIS A 222 -0.53 -12.65 -13.98
CA HIS A 222 0.51 -11.94 -14.72
C HIS A 222 0.53 -10.44 -14.43
N SER A 223 -0.52 -9.95 -13.76
CA SER A 223 -0.65 -8.58 -13.29
C SER A 223 -1.16 -8.57 -11.85
N VAL A 224 -0.61 -7.66 -11.05
CA VAL A 224 -1.04 -7.36 -9.69
C VAL A 224 -1.44 -5.89 -9.65
N HIS A 225 -2.69 -5.63 -9.30
CA HIS A 225 -3.17 -4.29 -9.05
C HIS A 225 -3.50 -4.12 -7.58
N ILE A 226 -2.75 -3.26 -6.90
CA ILE A 226 -2.96 -2.88 -5.50
C ILE A 226 -3.84 -1.63 -5.51
N ILE A 227 -4.97 -1.68 -4.81
CA ILE A 227 -5.85 -0.54 -4.60
C ILE A 227 -5.91 -0.30 -3.09
N ASP A 228 -5.36 0.82 -2.66
CA ASP A 228 -5.18 1.19 -1.26
C ASP A 228 -6.03 2.44 -0.96
N PHE A 229 -6.94 2.30 0.01
CA PHE A 229 -7.72 3.41 0.55
C PHE A 229 -6.99 4.05 1.72
N SER A 230 -6.67 5.34 1.59
CA SER A 230 -5.91 6.14 2.55
C SER A 230 -6.63 7.44 2.91
N GLU A 231 -6.28 8.06 4.03
CA GLU A 231 -6.74 9.41 4.37
C GLU A 231 -5.99 10.45 3.52
N THR A 232 -6.63 11.60 3.24
CA THR A 232 -5.97 12.69 2.50
C THR A 232 -4.71 13.21 3.20
N ASP A 233 -4.62 13.09 4.52
CA ASP A 233 -3.45 13.53 5.29
C ASP A 233 -2.20 12.67 4.99
N ASP A 234 -2.41 11.44 4.53
CA ASP A 234 -1.34 10.51 4.15
C ASP A 234 -0.87 10.66 2.69
N TYR A 235 -1.46 11.60 1.93
CA TYR A 235 -1.24 11.76 0.48
C TYR A 235 0.22 11.68 0.06
N ASN A 236 1.07 12.52 0.65
CA ASN A 236 2.50 12.58 0.30
C ASN A 236 3.25 11.32 0.70
N LYS A 237 2.93 10.71 1.86
CA LYS A 237 3.58 9.48 2.33
C LYS A 237 3.28 8.32 1.38
N VAL A 238 2.02 8.21 0.97
CA VAL A 238 1.46 7.09 0.22
C VAL A 238 1.88 7.14 -1.25
N ILE A 239 1.77 8.29 -1.91
CA ILE A 239 2.17 8.45 -3.33
C ILE A 239 3.67 8.28 -3.50
N ASN A 240 4.48 8.98 -2.70
CA ASN A 240 5.93 8.83 -2.81
C ASN A 240 6.35 7.39 -2.46
N GLY A 241 5.65 6.72 -1.55
CA GLY A 241 5.86 5.30 -1.26
C GLY A 241 5.53 4.39 -2.45
N ALA A 242 4.45 4.68 -3.19
CA ALA A 242 4.08 3.93 -4.39
C ALA A 242 5.13 4.10 -5.50
N ASP A 243 5.62 5.32 -5.71
CA ASP A 243 6.66 5.61 -6.69
C ASP A 243 7.98 4.90 -6.36
N VAL A 244 8.41 4.97 -5.10
CA VAL A 244 9.60 4.25 -4.61
C VAL A 244 9.41 2.74 -4.77
N ALA A 245 8.23 2.20 -4.46
CA ALA A 245 7.95 0.79 -4.66
C ALA A 245 8.10 0.41 -6.14
N ILE A 246 7.43 1.10 -7.04
CA ILE A 246 7.41 0.79 -8.47
C ILE A 246 8.80 0.94 -9.11
N LYS A 247 9.50 2.04 -8.82
CA LYS A 247 10.77 2.37 -9.50
C LYS A 247 11.98 1.66 -8.91
N LEU A 248 11.97 1.36 -7.60
CA LEU A 248 13.15 0.80 -6.92
C LEU A 248 12.98 -0.64 -6.42
N PHE A 249 11.79 -1.02 -5.91
CA PHE A 249 11.60 -2.29 -5.21
C PHE A 249 10.84 -3.35 -6.02
N LEU A 250 10.06 -2.89 -6.99
CA LEU A 250 9.21 -3.68 -7.89
C LEU A 250 9.49 -3.30 -9.36
N ALA A 251 10.74 -2.90 -9.65
CA ALA A 251 11.19 -2.70 -11.02
C ALA A 251 10.97 -3.97 -11.84
N LYS A 252 10.80 -3.84 -13.15
CA LYS A 252 10.33 -4.93 -14.03
C LYS A 252 11.19 -6.20 -13.94
N GLU A 253 12.49 -6.05 -13.73
CA GLU A 253 13.45 -7.12 -13.54
C GLU A 253 13.19 -7.89 -12.23
N GLN A 254 12.69 -7.20 -11.21
CA GLN A 254 12.41 -7.73 -9.88
C GLN A 254 11.03 -8.40 -9.80
N THR A 255 10.13 -8.12 -10.75
CA THR A 255 8.76 -8.69 -10.79
C THR A 255 8.60 -9.85 -11.77
N ALA A 256 9.70 -10.38 -12.32
CA ALA A 256 9.67 -11.38 -13.39
C ALA A 256 8.79 -10.96 -14.58
N ASN A 257 8.84 -9.68 -14.96
CA ASN A 257 8.01 -9.04 -15.99
C ASN A 257 6.50 -9.01 -15.71
N ARG A 258 6.05 -9.24 -14.46
CA ARG A 258 4.65 -9.01 -14.10
C ARG A 258 4.35 -7.53 -14.07
N GLU A 259 3.19 -7.17 -14.60
CA GLU A 259 2.66 -5.83 -14.50
C GLU A 259 2.25 -5.56 -13.05
N VAL A 260 2.67 -4.41 -12.52
CA VAL A 260 2.30 -3.97 -11.18
C VAL A 260 1.76 -2.56 -11.30
N LYS A 261 0.56 -2.37 -10.75
CA LYS A 261 -0.12 -1.09 -10.64
C LYS A 261 -0.50 -0.86 -9.19
N ILE A 262 -0.30 0.35 -8.69
CA ILE A 262 -0.73 0.79 -7.37
C ILE A 262 -1.67 1.96 -7.62
N THR A 263 -2.91 1.86 -7.14
CA THR A 263 -3.90 2.93 -7.18
C THR A 263 -4.24 3.33 -5.75
N ASN A 264 -3.92 4.56 -5.40
CA ASN A 264 -4.24 5.12 -4.10
C ASN A 264 -5.52 5.93 -4.20
N VAL A 265 -6.46 5.65 -3.30
CA VAL A 265 -7.75 6.31 -3.19
C VAL A 265 -7.78 7.07 -1.87
N PHE A 266 -7.67 8.39 -1.96
CA PHE A 266 -7.65 9.27 -0.80
C PHE A 266 -9.06 9.74 -0.50
N LEU A 267 -9.55 9.46 0.71
CA LEU A 267 -10.87 9.89 1.18
C LEU A 267 -10.72 11.14 2.04
N SER A 268 -11.55 12.15 1.76
CA SER A 268 -11.66 13.32 2.64
C SER A 268 -12.32 12.91 3.96
N PRO A 269 -11.81 13.38 5.12
CA PRO A 269 -12.45 13.15 6.41
C PRO A 269 -13.73 13.98 6.58
N TYR A 270 -14.01 14.92 5.67
CA TYR A 270 -15.13 15.87 5.79
C TYR A 270 -16.30 15.56 4.85
N GLU A 271 -16.02 15.03 3.65
CA GLU A 271 -17.04 14.78 2.62
C GLU A 271 -16.81 13.43 1.92
N GLU A 272 -17.74 12.48 2.05
CA GLU A 272 -17.63 11.14 1.44
C GLU A 272 -17.52 11.16 -0.10
N GLU A 273 -18.00 12.22 -0.75
CA GLU A 273 -17.93 12.36 -2.21
C GLU A 273 -16.63 13.00 -2.70
N ASP A 274 -15.84 13.58 -1.80
CA ASP A 274 -14.57 14.21 -2.13
C ASP A 274 -13.43 13.20 -1.97
N TYR A 275 -12.86 12.81 -3.12
CA TYR A 275 -11.81 11.82 -3.17
C TYR A 275 -10.81 12.11 -4.29
N ILE A 276 -9.56 11.76 -4.04
CA ILE A 276 -8.47 11.84 -5.02
C ILE A 276 -8.04 10.41 -5.37
N ILE A 277 -7.84 10.15 -6.66
CA ILE A 277 -7.30 8.87 -7.13
C ILE A 277 -5.98 9.15 -7.83
N HIS A 278 -4.92 8.52 -7.32
CA HIS A 278 -3.60 8.54 -7.93
C HIS A 278 -3.22 7.12 -8.36
N SER A 279 -2.47 6.95 -9.44
CA SER A 279 -2.02 5.62 -9.88
C SER A 279 -0.61 5.66 -10.44
N THR A 280 0.21 4.72 -9.98
CA THR A 280 1.58 4.50 -10.45
C THR A 280 1.69 3.06 -10.96
N SER A 281 2.41 2.83 -12.05
CA SER A 281 2.63 1.48 -12.57
C SER A 281 4.03 1.26 -13.11
N ASN A 282 4.49 0.01 -13.11
CA ASN A 282 5.81 -0.37 -13.66
C ASN A 282 5.79 -0.55 -15.19
N LYS A 283 4.68 -0.21 -15.84
CA LYS A 283 4.51 -0.21 -17.28
C LYS A 283 4.36 1.23 -17.74
N VAL A 284 5.06 1.59 -18.81
CA VAL A 284 4.79 2.87 -19.47
C VAL A 284 3.39 2.77 -20.04
N GLU A 285 2.44 3.51 -19.47
CA GLU A 285 1.14 3.70 -20.13
C GLU A 285 1.45 4.34 -21.49
N ALA A 286 1.14 3.62 -22.57
CA ALA A 286 1.13 4.26 -23.87
C ALA A 286 0.08 5.36 -23.74
N LEU A 287 0.50 6.62 -23.75
CA LEU A 287 -0.37 7.77 -23.88
C LEU A 287 -1.33 7.46 -25.03
N GLU A 288 -2.59 7.14 -24.71
CA GLU A 288 -3.66 7.28 -25.68
C GLU A 288 -3.75 8.78 -25.94
N THR A 289 -3.01 9.25 -26.93
CA THR A 289 -3.30 10.51 -27.59
C THR A 289 -4.70 10.36 -28.16
N GLU A 290 -5.68 10.90 -27.44
CA GLU A 290 -6.98 11.21 -28.02
C GLU A 290 -6.75 12.07 -29.27
N VAL A 291 -7.16 11.54 -30.44
CA VAL A 291 -7.38 12.29 -31.68
C VAL A 291 -8.85 12.18 -32.02
#